data_AF-A0AAN8YDU1-F1
#
_entry.id   AF-A0AAN8YDU1-F1
#
_cell.length_a   1.000
_cell.length_b   1.000
_cell.length_c   1.000
_cell.angle_alpha   90.00
_cell.angle_beta   90.00
_cell.angle_gamma   90.00
#
_symmetry.space_group_name_H-M   'P 1'
#
loop_
_entity.id
_entity.type
_entity.pdbx_description
1 polymer ?
#
loop_
_entity_poly.entity_id
_entity_poly.type
_entity_poly.pdbx_seq_one_letter_code
_entity_poly.pdbx_strand_id
1 'polypeptide(L)'
;MQLFNQHAFKREVLDECFKKFSLEVVNHAKGLPLAVKVWGSLLHKKGLTQWRRTIHQIKKNSNSKIVEKLKISYDGLEPKEQKIFLDIACFFRRHGRKKVMRIVESYDSGAEYILDVLIEKSLVFISEYDRIEMHDLIENMGKYIVRMQKDSGKPSRLWNVEDFKDVMVGNMGTMTVEAIWFTSFEKLRVSKEEMKNMQRLKI
;
A
#
# COMPACT_ATOMS: atom_id res chain seq x y z
N MET A 1 -22.54 6.86 -3.10
CA MET A 1 -23.56 6.61 -2.04
C MET A 1 -24.46 5.41 -2.31
N GLN A 2 -25.12 5.31 -3.47
CA GLN A 2 -26.07 4.22 -3.77
C GLN A 2 -25.51 2.81 -3.53
N LEU A 3 -24.29 2.54 -4.03
CA LEU A 3 -23.62 1.26 -3.85
C LEU A 3 -23.40 0.90 -2.38
N PHE A 4 -22.99 1.87 -1.56
CA PHE A 4 -22.81 1.64 -0.12
C PHE A 4 -24.14 1.26 0.53
N ASN A 5 -25.21 1.99 0.22
CA ASN A 5 -26.52 1.78 0.81
C ASN A 5 -27.08 0.39 0.49
N GLN A 6 -26.87 -0.09 -0.74
CA GLN A 6 -27.26 -1.44 -1.15
C GLN A 6 -26.57 -2.52 -0.30
N HIS A 7 -25.30 -2.30 0.07
CA HIS A 7 -24.50 -3.28 0.80
C HIS A 7 -24.64 -3.19 2.32
N ALA A 8 -24.83 -1.98 2.87
CA ALA A 8 -24.97 -1.75 4.32
C ALA A 8 -26.42 -1.87 4.81
N PHE A 9 -27.39 -1.44 4.01
CA PHE A 9 -28.80 -1.29 4.45
C PHE A 9 -29.80 -2.03 3.57
N LYS A 10 -29.37 -2.72 2.51
CA LYS A 10 -30.27 -3.45 1.59
C LYS A 10 -31.40 -2.58 1.01
N ARG A 11 -31.15 -1.27 0.87
CA ARG A 11 -32.10 -0.23 0.39
C ARG A 11 -33.18 0.19 1.41
N GLU A 12 -33.02 -0.10 2.70
CA GLU A 12 -33.86 0.44 3.78
C GLU A 12 -33.61 1.95 4.04
N VAL A 13 -34.58 2.61 4.69
CA VAL A 13 -34.52 4.05 5.04
C VAL A 13 -33.45 4.32 6.09
N LEU A 14 -32.67 5.39 5.88
CA LEU A 14 -31.55 5.78 6.73
C LEU A 14 -31.97 6.81 7.77
N ASP A 15 -31.67 6.53 9.04
CA ASP A 15 -31.55 7.56 10.07
C ASP A 15 -30.36 8.49 9.73
N GLU A 16 -30.51 9.79 10.01
CA GLU A 16 -29.49 10.82 9.79
C GLU A 16 -28.13 10.49 10.40
N CYS A 17 -28.13 9.85 11.58
CA CYS A 17 -26.88 9.44 12.24
C CYS A 17 -26.07 8.47 11.36
N PHE A 18 -26.73 7.50 10.72
CA PHE A 18 -26.09 6.55 9.82
C PHE A 18 -25.67 7.19 8.50
N LYS A 19 -26.38 8.20 8.03
CA LYS A 19 -26.03 8.93 6.80
C LYS A 19 -24.66 9.62 6.92
N LYS A 20 -24.37 10.26 8.06
CA LYS A 20 -23.07 10.90 8.32
C LYS A 20 -21.92 9.89 8.28
N PHE A 21 -22.05 8.76 8.98
CA PHE A 21 -21.04 7.70 8.97
C PHE A 21 -20.88 7.05 7.59
N SER A 22 -21.98 6.88 6.86
CA SER A 22 -21.95 6.33 5.50
C SER A 22 -21.13 7.22 4.57
N LEU A 23 -21.30 8.55 4.66
CA LEU A 23 -20.52 9.50 3.87
C LEU A 23 -19.03 9.45 4.21
N GLU A 24 -18.69 9.34 5.50
CA GLU A 24 -17.31 9.20 5.96
C GLU A 24 -16.62 7.96 5.35
N VAL A 25 -17.30 6.81 5.34
CA VAL A 25 -16.78 5.56 4.76
C VAL A 25 -16.66 5.65 3.24
N VAL A 26 -17.67 6.19 2.56
CA VAL A 26 -17.65 6.37 1.10
C VAL A 26 -16.55 7.33 0.68
N ASN A 27 -16.36 8.43 1.41
CA ASN A 27 -15.27 9.38 1.14
C ASN A 27 -13.91 8.73 1.37
N HIS A 28 -13.77 7.91 2.40
CA HIS A 28 -12.54 7.16 2.65
C HIS A 28 -12.22 6.15 1.55
N ALA A 29 -13.24 5.64 0.84
CA ALA A 29 -13.04 4.72 -0.28
C ALA A 29 -12.50 5.41 -1.54
N LYS A 30 -12.55 6.75 -1.61
CA LYS A 30 -12.01 7.59 -2.71
C LYS A 30 -12.40 7.11 -4.11
N GLY A 31 -13.64 6.63 -4.25
CA GLY A 31 -14.18 6.18 -5.53
C GLY A 31 -13.90 4.71 -5.86
N LEU A 32 -13.14 3.97 -5.04
CA LEU A 32 -12.89 2.53 -5.26
C LEU A 32 -14.15 1.70 -4.96
N PRO A 33 -14.86 1.16 -5.97
CA PRO A 33 -16.16 0.54 -5.75
C PRO A 33 -16.06 -0.71 -4.88
N LEU A 34 -14.94 -1.44 -4.98
CA LEU A 34 -14.68 -2.63 -4.17
C LEU A 34 -14.63 -2.31 -2.67
N ALA A 35 -13.95 -1.23 -2.29
CA ALA A 35 -13.89 -0.80 -0.89
C ALA A 35 -15.27 -0.42 -0.35
N VAL A 36 -16.06 0.30 -1.17
CA VAL A 36 -17.44 0.66 -0.83
C VAL A 36 -18.30 -0.58 -0.57
N LYS A 37 -18.21 -1.61 -1.44
CA LYS A 37 -18.95 -2.88 -1.26
C LYS A 37 -18.52 -3.60 0.01
N VAL A 38 -17.21 -3.75 0.21
CA VAL A 38 -16.64 -4.50 1.34
C VAL A 38 -17.01 -3.85 2.67
N TRP A 39 -16.83 -2.54 2.79
CA TRP A 39 -17.12 -1.84 4.04
C TRP A 39 -18.62 -1.69 4.28
N GLY A 40 -19.42 -1.51 3.23
CA GLY A 40 -20.88 -1.56 3.34
C GLY A 40 -21.34 -2.89 3.94
N SER A 41 -20.89 -4.01 3.38
CA SER A 41 -21.22 -5.34 3.91
C SER A 41 -20.64 -5.59 5.31
N LEU A 42 -19.47 -5.03 5.64
CA LEU A 42 -18.89 -5.13 6.99
C LEU A 42 -19.73 -4.42 8.05
N LEU A 43 -20.44 -3.35 7.67
CA LEU A 43 -21.25 -2.52 8.56
C LEU A 43 -22.72 -2.96 8.62
N HIS A 44 -23.13 -3.91 7.79
CA HIS A 44 -24.51 -4.41 7.74
C HIS A 44 -24.97 -5.01 9.09
N LYS A 45 -26.21 -4.69 9.49
CA LYS A 45 -26.86 -5.15 10.75
C LYS A 45 -26.10 -4.81 12.04
N LYS A 46 -25.20 -3.82 12.00
CA LYS A 46 -24.48 -3.33 13.19
C LYS A 46 -25.12 -2.05 13.75
N GLY A 47 -25.09 -1.89 15.06
CA GLY A 47 -25.52 -0.66 15.74
C GLY A 47 -24.48 0.47 15.67
N LEU A 48 -24.87 1.70 16.01
CA LEU A 48 -24.02 2.91 15.92
C LEU A 48 -22.67 2.79 16.65
N THR A 49 -22.65 2.19 17.84
CA THR A 49 -21.40 1.98 18.61
C THR A 49 -20.43 1.06 17.88
N GLN A 50 -20.96 -0.01 17.27
CA GLN A 50 -20.16 -0.94 16.47
C GLN A 50 -19.67 -0.26 15.18
N TRP A 51 -20.51 0.56 14.53
CA TRP A 51 -20.11 1.36 13.37
C TRP A 51 -18.91 2.25 13.69
N ARG A 52 -18.94 3.03 14.77
CA ARG A 52 -17.81 3.89 15.16
C ARG A 52 -16.51 3.08 15.33
N ARG A 53 -16.57 1.94 16.02
CA ARG A 53 -15.39 1.06 16.19
C ARG A 53 -14.89 0.53 14.85
N THR A 54 -15.78 0.04 13.99
CA THR A 54 -15.41 -0.51 12.69
C THR A 54 -14.83 0.55 11.75
N ILE A 55 -15.40 1.77 11.73
CA ILE A 55 -14.88 2.89 10.92
C ILE A 55 -13.51 3.33 11.42
N HIS A 56 -13.33 3.41 12.74
CA HIS A 56 -12.01 3.68 13.32
C HIS A 56 -10.99 2.61 12.90
N GLN A 57 -11.37 1.34 12.92
CA GLN A 57 -10.51 0.25 12.44
C GLN A 57 -10.20 0.37 10.95
N ILE A 58 -11.19 0.64 10.09
CA ILE A 58 -11.00 0.83 8.63
C ILE A 58 -9.96 1.92 8.36
N LYS A 59 -10.02 3.03 9.11
CA LYS A 59 -9.10 4.17 8.95
C LYS A 59 -7.71 3.91 9.49
N LYS A 60 -7.60 3.21 10.63
CA LYS A 60 -6.32 2.97 11.32
C LYS A 60 -5.52 1.85 10.67
N ASN A 61 -6.21 0.75 10.36
CA ASN A 61 -5.64 -0.44 9.78
C ASN A 61 -6.39 -0.66 8.49
N SER A 62 -5.76 -0.35 7.35
CA SER A 62 -6.23 -0.80 6.03
C SER A 62 -6.61 -2.27 6.16
N ASN A 63 -7.91 -2.50 6.25
CA ASN A 63 -8.49 -3.68 6.89
C ASN A 63 -8.03 -4.95 6.16
N SER A 64 -7.72 -6.05 6.86
CA SER A 64 -7.19 -7.27 6.20
C SER A 64 -8.11 -7.74 5.08
N LYS A 65 -9.43 -7.66 5.28
CA LYS A 65 -10.43 -8.06 4.28
C LYS A 65 -10.43 -7.26 2.98
N ILE A 66 -10.10 -5.96 3.03
CA ILE A 66 -9.99 -5.17 1.79
C ILE A 66 -8.64 -5.43 1.14
N VAL A 67 -7.57 -5.54 1.94
CA VAL A 67 -6.24 -5.90 1.47
C VAL A 67 -6.27 -7.26 0.76
N GLU A 68 -6.85 -8.30 1.35
CA GLU A 68 -7.00 -9.64 0.76
C GLU A 68 -7.71 -9.60 -0.59
N LYS A 69 -8.75 -8.77 -0.74
CA LYS A 69 -9.47 -8.63 -2.01
C LYS A 69 -8.70 -7.85 -3.05
N LEU A 70 -7.97 -6.81 -2.65
CA LEU A 70 -7.11 -6.05 -3.56
C LEU A 70 -5.88 -6.87 -3.97
N LYS A 71 -5.41 -7.76 -3.09
CA LYS A 71 -4.22 -8.59 -3.27
C LYS A 71 -4.38 -9.55 -4.44
N ILE A 72 -5.60 -9.89 -4.86
CA ILE A 72 -5.84 -10.73 -6.05
C ILE A 72 -5.16 -10.14 -7.30
N SER A 73 -5.26 -8.82 -7.50
CA SER A 73 -4.60 -8.15 -8.65
C SER A 73 -3.08 -8.19 -8.54
N TYR A 74 -2.54 -8.18 -7.32
CA TYR A 74 -1.10 -8.30 -7.03
C TYR A 74 -0.61 -9.74 -7.20
N ASP A 75 -1.37 -10.74 -6.73
CA ASP A 75 -1.01 -12.16 -6.81
C ASP A 75 -0.97 -12.65 -8.27
N GLY A 76 -1.72 -12.00 -9.17
CA GLY A 76 -1.67 -12.23 -10.61
C GLY A 76 -0.58 -11.45 -11.35
N LEU A 77 0.39 -10.88 -10.65
CA LEU A 77 1.61 -10.30 -11.23
C LEU A 77 2.74 -11.32 -11.24
N GLU A 78 3.60 -11.24 -12.25
CA GLU A 78 4.85 -11.99 -12.28
C GLU A 78 5.80 -11.51 -11.16
N PRO A 79 6.74 -12.36 -10.68
CA PRO A 79 7.60 -12.01 -9.55
C PRO A 79 8.35 -10.68 -9.70
N LYS A 80 8.77 -10.36 -10.92
CA LYS A 80 9.46 -9.10 -11.24
C LYS A 80 8.51 -7.90 -11.16
N GLU A 81 7.30 -8.03 -11.66
CA GLU A 81 6.26 -6.99 -11.59
C GLU A 81 5.84 -6.73 -10.12
N GLN A 82 5.69 -7.80 -9.33
CA GLN A 82 5.42 -7.70 -7.89
C GLN A 82 6.50 -6.89 -7.17
N LYS A 83 7.78 -7.15 -7.48
CA LYS A 83 8.91 -6.45 -6.89
C LYS A 83 8.86 -4.94 -7.17
N ILE A 84 8.58 -4.56 -8.42
CA ILE A 84 8.49 -3.15 -8.84
C ILE A 84 7.24 -2.49 -8.25
N PHE A 85 6.10 -3.19 -8.23
CA PHE A 85 4.89 -2.71 -7.57
C PHE A 85 5.15 -2.32 -6.11
N LEU A 86 5.84 -3.18 -5.35
CA LEU A 86 6.18 -2.91 -3.95
C LEU A 86 7.18 -1.75 -3.82
N ASP A 87 8.15 -1.62 -4.73
CA ASP A 87 9.07 -0.48 -4.77
C ASP A 87 8.30 0.84 -5.01
N ILE A 88 7.32 0.86 -5.93
CA ILE A 88 6.47 2.02 -6.18
C ILE A 88 5.62 2.36 -4.95
N ALA A 89 4.96 1.36 -4.35
CA ALA A 89 4.11 1.54 -3.17
C ALA A 89 4.87 2.08 -1.96
N CYS A 90 6.13 1.65 -1.78
CA CYS A 90 6.95 2.06 -0.66
C CYS A 90 7.65 3.41 -0.90
N PHE A 91 8.13 3.68 -2.12
CA PHE A 91 9.11 4.74 -2.36
C PHE A 91 8.70 5.75 -3.44
N PHE A 92 8.12 5.27 -4.54
CA PHE A 92 8.05 6.07 -5.77
C PHE A 92 6.69 6.68 -6.09
N ARG A 93 5.69 6.49 -5.23
CA ARG A 93 4.44 7.26 -5.35
C ARG A 93 4.74 8.76 -5.39
N ARG A 94 4.04 9.48 -6.27
CA ARG A 94 4.16 10.93 -6.53
C ARG A 94 5.48 11.37 -7.19
N HIS A 95 6.35 10.44 -7.55
CA HIS A 95 7.60 10.76 -8.24
C HIS A 95 7.38 10.82 -9.76
N GLY A 96 8.18 11.63 -10.46
CA GLY A 96 8.11 11.77 -11.91
C GLY A 96 8.43 10.45 -12.62
N ARG A 97 7.60 10.06 -13.59
CA ARG A 97 7.66 8.79 -14.31
C ARG A 97 9.05 8.50 -14.87
N LYS A 98 9.61 9.44 -15.63
CA LYS A 98 10.96 9.31 -16.23
C LYS A 98 12.05 9.03 -15.20
N LYS A 99 11.98 9.66 -14.02
CA LYS A 99 12.96 9.44 -12.94
C LYS A 99 12.82 8.02 -12.38
N VAL A 100 11.60 7.57 -12.13
CA VAL A 100 11.36 6.23 -11.59
C VAL A 100 11.77 5.16 -12.59
N MET A 101 11.42 5.30 -13.87
CA MET A 101 11.83 4.35 -14.91
C MET A 101 13.35 4.25 -15.02
N ARG A 102 14.07 5.37 -14.99
CA ARG A 102 15.55 5.37 -15.00
C ARG A 102 16.14 4.63 -13.79
N ILE A 103 15.53 4.77 -12.61
CA ILE A 103 15.99 4.09 -11.40
C ILE A 103 15.69 2.59 -11.48
N VAL A 104 14.48 2.21 -11.93
CA VAL A 104 14.12 0.81 -12.09
C VAL A 104 15.04 0.13 -13.10
N GLU A 105 15.27 0.77 -14.26
CA GLU A 105 16.13 0.25 -15.33
C GLU A 105 17.61 0.09 -14.90
N SER A 106 18.06 0.77 -13.84
CA SER A 106 19.44 0.61 -13.36
C SER A 106 19.69 -0.70 -12.63
N TYR A 107 18.65 -1.38 -12.14
CA TYR A 107 18.76 -2.66 -11.45
C TYR A 107 17.86 -3.77 -12.02
N ASP A 108 16.94 -3.45 -12.93
CA ASP A 108 16.05 -4.42 -13.56
C ASP A 108 15.59 -3.94 -14.95
N SER A 109 15.77 -4.75 -16.00
CA SER A 109 15.44 -4.35 -17.37
C SER A 109 13.93 -4.32 -17.66
N GLY A 110 13.48 -3.47 -18.58
CA GLY A 110 12.08 -3.47 -19.02
C GLY A 110 11.13 -2.75 -18.07
N ALA A 111 11.58 -1.65 -17.47
CA ALA A 111 10.80 -0.83 -16.54
C ALA A 111 9.48 -0.33 -17.18
N GLU A 112 9.53 0.11 -18.43
CA GLU A 112 8.35 0.64 -19.13
C GLU A 112 7.29 -0.46 -19.36
N TYR A 113 7.70 -1.65 -19.80
CA TYR A 113 6.77 -2.79 -19.95
C TYR A 113 6.08 -3.14 -18.63
N ILE A 114 6.84 -3.18 -17.53
CA ILE A 114 6.27 -3.48 -16.22
C ILE A 114 5.30 -2.37 -15.79
N LEU A 115 5.65 -1.11 -16.04
CA LEU A 115 4.76 0.00 -15.74
C LEU A 115 3.44 -0.11 -16.51
N ASP A 116 3.49 -0.47 -17.79
CA ASP A 116 2.30 -0.70 -18.61
C ASP A 116 1.43 -1.81 -18.03
N VAL A 117 2.00 -2.96 -17.66
CA VAL A 117 1.25 -4.06 -17.02
C VAL A 117 0.58 -3.61 -15.71
N LEU A 118 1.27 -2.81 -14.90
CA LEU A 118 0.73 -2.29 -13.65
C LEU A 118 -0.42 -1.29 -13.87
N ILE A 119 -0.36 -0.50 -14.95
CA ILE A 119 -1.44 0.41 -15.38
C ILE A 119 -2.63 -0.40 -15.90
N GLU A 120 -2.41 -1.40 -16.76
CA GLU A 120 -3.45 -2.28 -17.28
C GLU A 120 -4.22 -2.99 -16.16
N LYS A 121 -3.51 -3.42 -15.12
CA LYS A 121 -4.11 -4.04 -13.92
C LYS A 121 -4.69 -3.02 -12.93
N SER A 122 -4.71 -1.73 -13.28
CA SER A 122 -5.24 -0.63 -12.45
C SER A 122 -4.59 -0.53 -11.06
N LEU A 123 -3.35 -0.98 -10.93
CA LEU A 123 -2.59 -0.92 -9.68
C LEU A 123 -1.88 0.43 -9.51
N VAL A 124 -1.59 1.07 -10.64
CA VAL A 124 -0.83 2.32 -10.75
C VAL A 124 -1.45 3.16 -11.87
N PHE A 125 -1.27 4.47 -11.84
CA PHE A 125 -1.66 5.36 -12.95
C PHE A 125 -0.69 6.53 -13.08
N ILE A 126 -0.69 7.18 -14.25
CA ILE A 126 0.07 8.40 -14.49
C ILE A 126 -0.85 9.60 -14.34
N SER A 127 -0.49 10.50 -13.43
CA SER A 127 -1.18 11.78 -13.24
C SER A 127 -0.93 12.75 -14.39
N GLU A 128 -1.72 13.82 -14.46
CA GLU A 128 -1.56 14.93 -15.42
C GLU A 128 -0.17 15.60 -15.37
N TYR A 129 0.58 15.44 -14.28
CA TYR A 129 1.93 15.98 -14.11
C TYR A 129 3.06 14.99 -14.46
N ASP A 130 2.76 13.92 -15.21
CA ASP A 130 3.70 12.82 -15.55
C ASP A 130 4.34 12.20 -14.29
N ARG A 131 3.55 12.05 -13.22
CA ARG A 131 3.96 11.37 -11.98
C ARG A 131 3.24 10.05 -11.80
N ILE A 132 3.98 9.08 -11.28
CA ILE A 132 3.45 7.76 -10.90
C ILE A 132 2.60 7.91 -9.65
N GLU A 133 1.35 7.48 -9.72
CA GLU A 133 0.40 7.52 -8.63
C GLU A 133 -0.23 6.16 -8.38
N MET A 134 -0.69 5.98 -7.15
CA MET A 134 -1.43 4.80 -6.71
C MET A 134 -2.62 5.26 -5.89
N HIS A 135 -3.72 4.50 -5.97
CA HIS A 135 -4.82 4.71 -5.04
C HIS A 135 -4.36 4.39 -3.61
N ASP A 136 -4.76 5.19 -2.62
CA ASP A 136 -4.29 5.04 -1.23
C ASP A 136 -4.47 3.63 -0.67
N LEU A 137 -5.58 2.96 -1.02
CA LEU A 137 -5.82 1.58 -0.60
C LEU A 137 -4.89 0.55 -1.26
N ILE A 138 -4.45 0.81 -2.49
CA ILE A 138 -3.48 -0.05 -3.20
C ILE A 138 -2.07 0.17 -2.63
N GLU A 139 -1.69 1.43 -2.36
CA GLU A 139 -0.43 1.73 -1.67
C GLU A 139 -0.40 1.08 -0.28
N ASN A 140 -1.50 1.21 0.48
CA ASN A 140 -1.64 0.59 1.79
C ASN A 140 -1.57 -0.94 1.73
N MET A 141 -2.13 -1.56 0.69
CA MET A 141 -1.98 -2.99 0.44
C MET A 141 -0.52 -3.37 0.19
N GLY A 142 0.19 -2.65 -0.70
CA GLY A 142 1.61 -2.90 -0.96
C GLY A 142 2.47 -2.81 0.31
N LYS A 143 2.29 -1.73 1.10
CA LYS A 143 2.96 -1.57 2.40
C LYS A 143 2.60 -2.66 3.39
N TYR A 144 1.35 -3.13 3.39
CA TYR A 144 0.91 -4.24 4.23
C TYR A 144 1.60 -5.55 3.82
N ILE A 145 1.70 -5.85 2.53
CA ILE A 145 2.39 -7.04 2.00
C ILE A 145 3.84 -7.06 2.48
N VAL A 146 4.58 -5.96 2.30
CA VAL A 146 5.98 -5.87 2.77
C VAL A 146 6.09 -6.08 4.28
N ARG A 147 5.15 -5.52 5.06
CA ARG A 147 5.11 -5.71 6.51
C ARG A 147 4.78 -7.12 6.93
N MET A 148 4.08 -7.91 6.11
CA MET A 148 3.66 -9.27 6.44
C MET A 148 4.59 -10.37 5.88
N GLN A 149 5.45 -10.06 4.90
CA GLN A 149 6.54 -10.92 4.44
C GLN A 149 7.65 -11.06 5.50
N LYS A 150 7.28 -11.48 6.72
CA LYS A 150 8.12 -11.55 7.92
C LYS A 150 8.74 -12.94 8.13
N ASP A 151 9.06 -13.69 7.08
CA ASP A 151 9.72 -15.00 7.23
C ASP A 151 11.09 -14.88 7.93
N SER A 152 11.67 -13.67 8.01
CA SER A 152 12.92 -13.33 8.73
C SER A 152 12.75 -12.36 9.91
N GLY A 153 11.52 -11.96 10.23
CA GLY A 153 11.23 -10.98 11.28
C GLY A 153 11.34 -9.50 10.90
N LYS A 154 11.82 -9.11 9.71
CA LYS A 154 11.95 -7.68 9.29
C LYS A 154 11.50 -7.42 7.83
N PRO A 155 11.01 -6.20 7.51
CA PRO A 155 10.47 -5.87 6.18
C PRO A 155 11.56 -5.83 5.10
N SER A 156 11.22 -6.25 3.87
CA SER A 156 12.13 -6.25 2.73
C SER A 156 12.43 -4.86 2.14
N ARG A 157 11.59 -3.86 2.45
CA ARG A 157 11.75 -2.46 2.01
C ARG A 157 11.70 -1.54 3.21
N LEU A 158 12.60 -0.56 3.27
CA LEU A 158 12.68 0.41 4.36
C LEU A 158 12.45 1.82 3.83
N TRP A 159 11.31 2.41 4.22
CA TRP A 159 10.88 3.75 3.79
C TRP A 159 10.64 4.73 4.95
N ASN A 160 10.80 4.28 6.20
CA ASN A 160 10.74 5.15 7.36
C ASN A 160 11.93 4.88 8.31
N VAL A 161 12.32 5.93 9.02
CA VAL A 161 13.54 5.96 9.84
C VAL A 161 13.44 5.02 11.05
N GLU A 162 12.24 4.79 11.57
CA GLU A 162 11.99 3.92 12.72
C GLU A 162 12.23 2.45 12.34
N ASP A 163 11.58 1.95 11.28
CA ASP A 163 11.77 0.61 10.74
C ASP A 163 13.24 0.37 10.38
N PHE A 164 13.93 1.42 9.88
CA PHE A 164 15.36 1.34 9.60
C PHE A 164 16.21 1.17 10.84
N LYS A 165 16.02 2.01 11.88
CA LYS A 165 16.75 1.90 13.15
C LYS A 165 16.53 0.52 13.78
N ASP A 166 15.29 0.04 13.79
CA ASP A 166 14.94 -1.28 14.30
C ASP A 166 15.65 -2.40 13.52
N VAL A 167 15.78 -2.25 12.20
CA VAL A 167 16.56 -3.17 11.37
C VAL A 167 18.04 -3.17 11.73
N MET A 168 18.64 -2.01 11.88
CA MET A 168 20.06 -1.86 12.16
C MET A 168 20.47 -2.37 13.55
N VAL A 169 19.61 -2.24 14.56
CA VAL A 169 19.88 -2.73 15.92
C VAL A 169 19.95 -4.26 16.00
N GLY A 170 19.30 -4.99 15.09
CA GLY A 170 19.33 -6.46 15.06
C GLY A 170 20.02 -7.01 13.83
N ASN A 171 21.24 -7.52 13.97
CA ASN A 171 22.11 -8.03 12.89
C ASN A 171 21.45 -9.05 11.94
N MET A 172 20.45 -9.82 12.36
CA MET A 172 19.74 -10.79 11.48
C MET A 172 18.78 -10.14 10.49
N GLY A 173 18.36 -8.91 10.75
CA GLY A 173 17.33 -8.20 9.97
C GLY A 173 17.81 -7.60 8.65
N THR A 174 19.11 -7.47 8.48
CA THR A 174 19.76 -6.89 7.30
C THR A 174 19.71 -7.83 6.10
N MET A 175 19.66 -9.15 6.33
CA MET A 175 19.70 -10.18 5.28
C MET A 175 18.49 -10.18 4.35
N THR A 176 17.36 -9.61 4.77
CA THR A 176 16.13 -9.57 3.97
C THR A 176 15.81 -8.22 3.36
N VAL A 177 16.61 -7.19 3.66
CA VAL A 177 16.42 -5.86 3.08
C VAL A 177 16.87 -5.88 1.63
N GLU A 178 15.94 -5.59 0.73
CA GLU A 178 16.18 -5.51 -0.72
C GLU A 178 16.30 -4.07 -1.21
N ALA A 179 15.65 -3.12 -0.54
CA ALA A 179 15.67 -1.72 -0.96
C ALA A 179 15.43 -0.74 0.20
N ILE A 180 16.07 0.41 0.11
CA ILE A 180 16.03 1.47 1.12
C ILE A 180 15.83 2.81 0.41
N TRP A 181 14.92 3.64 0.91
CA TRP A 181 14.70 4.99 0.37
C TRP A 181 14.33 5.98 1.47
N PHE A 182 15.14 7.03 1.65
CA PHE A 182 14.88 8.11 2.58
C PHE A 182 14.86 9.46 1.87
N THR A 183 13.81 10.25 2.10
CA THR A 183 13.67 11.61 1.57
C THR A 183 14.25 12.67 2.51
N SER A 184 14.50 12.32 3.77
CA SER A 184 15.14 13.18 4.78
C SER A 184 16.43 12.51 5.25
N PHE A 185 17.57 13.14 4.96
CA PHE A 185 18.88 12.74 5.45
C PHE A 185 19.19 13.31 6.84
N GLU A 186 18.18 13.56 7.67
CA GLU A 186 18.45 13.92 9.07
C GLU A 186 19.07 12.70 9.80
N LYS A 187 20.39 12.63 9.74
CA LYS A 187 21.30 11.88 10.61
C LYS A 187 21.20 10.34 10.57
N LEU A 188 20.82 9.73 9.46
CA LEU A 188 21.10 8.29 9.28
C LEU A 188 22.58 8.10 8.89
N ARG A 189 23.44 7.88 9.89
CA ARG A 189 24.81 7.43 9.67
C ARG A 189 24.79 5.90 9.59
N VAL A 190 24.93 5.40 8.37
CA VAL A 190 25.11 3.97 8.10
C VAL A 190 26.57 3.78 7.74
N SER A 191 27.28 2.95 8.49
CA SER A 191 28.65 2.59 8.14
C SER A 191 28.65 1.66 6.93
N LYS A 192 29.73 1.71 6.14
CA LYS A 192 29.94 0.76 5.03
C LYS A 192 29.92 -0.69 5.52
N GLU A 193 30.36 -0.93 6.76
CA GLU A 193 30.41 -2.27 7.35
C GLU A 193 29.01 -2.84 7.62
N GLU A 194 28.06 -2.00 8.07
CA GLU A 194 26.69 -2.44 8.28
C GLU A 194 25.96 -2.74 6.97
N MET A 195 26.28 -1.99 5.89
CA MET A 195 25.74 -2.27 4.55
C MET A 195 26.25 -3.58 3.95
N LYS A 196 27.47 -4.04 4.30
CA LYS A 196 28.01 -5.34 3.83
C LYS A 196 27.14 -6.52 4.28
N ASN A 197 26.44 -6.38 5.40
CA ASN A 197 25.56 -7.43 5.92
C ASN A 197 24.20 -7.49 5.16
N MET A 198 23.89 -6.51 4.31
CA MET A 198 22.66 -6.45 3.51
C MET A 198 22.86 -7.07 2.11
N GLN A 199 23.01 -8.38 2.06
CA GLN A 199 23.38 -9.11 0.83
C GLN A 199 22.36 -8.99 -0.32
N ARG A 200 21.11 -8.62 -0.04
CA ARG A 200 20.03 -8.47 -1.04
C ARG A 200 19.78 -7.03 -1.47
N LEU A 201 20.52 -6.06 -0.91
CA LEU A 201 20.30 -4.64 -1.15
C LEU A 201 20.65 -4.26 -2.60
N LYS A 202 19.69 -3.65 -3.29
CA LYS A 202 19.91 -2.98 -4.58
C LYS A 202 20.55 -1.61 -4.31
N ILE A 203 21.65 -1.30 -4.99
CA ILE A 203 22.36 -0.01 -4.92
C ILE A 203 22.36 0.63 -6.30
#